data_AF-A0QZB1-F1
#
_entry.id   AF-A0QZB1-F1
#
_cell.length_a   1.000
_cell.length_b   1.000
_cell.length_c   1.000
_cell.angle_alpha   90.00
_cell.angle_beta   90.00
_cell.angle_gamma   90.00
#
_symmetry.space_group_name_H-M   'P 1'
#
loop_
_entity.id
_entity.type
_entity.pdbx_description
1 polymer ?
#
loop_
_entity_poly.entity_id
_entity_poly.type
_entity_poly.pdbx_seq_one_letter_code
_entity_poly.pdbx_strand_id
1 'polypeptide(L)'
;MLADKGKPLQLNVVAQHAQVGVGTVYRHFPTPEALVDALAADQFAFLIEEVDTAPRTLQGLRSFLKATLMVFVQDHTFASALINPVTDEVQTQRGRLLDGIRTLVKGTVAADRLALLALAPSDIMLLLCGVGFAVRHTPNRDDPALLDRYLKALLDGILPRHAGCGTPAAGH
;
A
#
# COMPACT_ATOMS: atom_id res chain seq x y z
N MET A 1 -4.85 -26.91 3.60
CA MET A 1 -5.08 -25.70 4.41
C MET A 1 -3.76 -25.33 5.08
N LEU A 2 -2.91 -24.55 4.41
CA LEU A 2 -1.56 -24.21 4.91
C LEU A 2 -1.32 -22.72 4.74
N ALA A 3 -1.97 -21.97 5.62
CA ALA A 3 -1.58 -20.61 5.95
C ALA A 3 -1.94 -20.45 7.43
N ASP A 4 -1.21 -21.17 8.28
CA ASP A 4 -1.36 -21.05 9.72
C ASP A 4 -0.42 -19.95 10.22
N LYS A 5 -1.04 -18.86 10.65
CA LYS A 5 -0.56 -17.70 11.40
C LYS A 5 0.95 -17.73 11.77
N GLY A 6 1.76 -17.00 11.00
CA GLY A 6 2.99 -16.39 11.51
C GLY A 6 4.20 -17.30 11.76
N LYS A 7 4.25 -18.54 11.24
CA LYS A 7 5.51 -19.29 11.19
C LYS A 7 6.37 -18.82 10.01
N PRO A 8 7.69 -18.62 10.18
CA PRO A 8 8.59 -18.30 9.07
C PRO A 8 8.42 -19.35 7.98
N LEU A 9 8.24 -18.89 6.74
CA LEU A 9 8.02 -19.75 5.59
C LEU A 9 9.23 -20.67 5.46
N GLN A 10 9.06 -21.95 5.79
CA GLN A 10 10.16 -22.89 5.65
C GLN A 10 10.21 -23.34 4.19
N LEU A 11 11.28 -22.98 3.48
CA LEU A 11 11.49 -23.38 2.07
C LEU A 11 11.34 -24.89 1.86
N ASN A 12 11.68 -25.70 2.87
CA ASN A 12 11.45 -27.15 2.88
C ASN A 12 9.96 -27.54 2.79
N VAL A 13 9.10 -26.82 3.51
CA VAL A 13 7.64 -27.03 3.49
C VAL A 13 7.08 -26.61 2.13
N VAL A 14 7.59 -25.54 1.55
CA VAL A 14 7.22 -25.09 0.20
C VAL A 14 7.62 -26.13 -0.85
N ALA A 15 8.85 -26.64 -0.78
CA ALA A 15 9.34 -27.68 -1.67
C ALA A 15 8.46 -28.94 -1.62
N GLN A 16 8.09 -29.36 -0.41
CA GLN A 16 7.20 -30.51 -0.21
C GLN A 16 5.81 -30.28 -0.81
N HIS A 17 5.21 -29.10 -0.60
CA HIS A 17 3.87 -28.78 -1.13
C HIS A 17 3.85 -28.59 -2.65
N ALA A 18 4.89 -27.96 -3.20
CA ALA A 18 5.03 -27.77 -4.64
C ALA A 18 5.56 -29.03 -5.36
N GLN A 19 5.83 -30.11 -4.62
CA GLN A 19 6.37 -31.38 -5.14
C GLN A 19 7.66 -31.19 -5.97
N VAL A 20 8.50 -30.23 -5.57
CA VAL A 20 9.79 -29.94 -6.20
C VAL A 20 10.94 -30.29 -5.26
N GLY A 21 12.11 -30.57 -5.82
CA GLY A 21 13.31 -30.81 -5.02
C GLY A 21 13.69 -29.57 -4.19
N VAL A 22 14.08 -29.78 -2.93
CA VAL A 22 14.53 -28.71 -2.02
C VAL A 22 15.67 -27.89 -2.65
N GLY A 23 16.62 -28.55 -3.32
CA GLY A 23 17.70 -27.88 -4.04
C GLY A 23 17.23 -26.97 -5.17
N THR A 24 16.08 -27.25 -5.80
CA THR A 24 15.48 -26.36 -6.81
C THR A 24 14.90 -25.12 -6.14
N VAL A 25 14.21 -25.25 -5.01
CA VAL A 25 13.65 -24.11 -4.26
C VAL A 25 14.77 -23.20 -3.77
N TYR A 26 15.80 -23.74 -3.10
CA TYR A 26 16.92 -22.93 -2.60
C TYR A 26 17.75 -22.25 -3.70
N ARG A 27 17.79 -22.80 -4.93
CA ARG A 27 18.43 -22.14 -6.08
C ARG A 27 17.67 -20.90 -6.55
N HIS A 28 16.34 -20.91 -6.48
CA HIS A 28 15.51 -19.79 -6.92
C HIS A 28 15.26 -18.79 -5.77
N PHE A 29 15.15 -19.31 -4.54
CA PHE A 29 14.86 -18.53 -3.34
C PHE A 29 15.89 -18.90 -2.27
N PRO A 30 17.04 -18.22 -2.23
CA PRO A 30 18.10 -18.51 -1.27
C PRO A 30 17.66 -18.32 0.19
N THR A 31 16.68 -17.43 0.43
CA THR A 31 16.11 -17.16 1.74
C THR A 31 14.57 -17.15 1.71
N PRO A 32 13.90 -17.39 2.86
CA PRO A 32 12.45 -17.23 2.97
C PRO A 32 11.96 -15.84 2.55
N GLU A 33 12.73 -14.80 2.84
CA GLU A 33 12.41 -13.41 2.48
C GLU A 33 12.43 -13.23 0.96
N ALA A 34 13.37 -13.85 0.25
CA ALA A 34 13.39 -13.82 -1.22
C ALA A 34 12.16 -14.50 -1.85
N LEU A 35 11.62 -15.53 -1.19
CA LEU A 35 10.36 -16.14 -1.61
C LEU A 35 9.15 -15.24 -1.29
N VAL A 36 9.13 -14.57 -0.13
CA VAL A 36 8.09 -13.58 0.22
C VAL A 36 8.05 -12.46 -0.81
N ASP A 37 9.21 -11.93 -1.19
CA ASP A 37 9.34 -10.93 -2.25
C ASP A 37 8.78 -11.43 -3.58
N ALA A 38 9.15 -12.65 -4.00
CA ALA A 38 8.65 -13.23 -5.24
C ALA A 38 7.13 -13.43 -5.25
N LEU A 39 6.54 -13.81 -4.10
CA LEU A 39 5.09 -13.93 -3.94
C LEU A 39 4.37 -12.57 -3.96
N ALA A 40 5.04 -11.51 -3.52
CA ALA A 40 4.50 -10.15 -3.54
C ALA A 40 4.55 -9.47 -4.91
N ALA A 41 5.36 -9.97 -5.84
CA ALA A 41 5.65 -9.33 -7.13
C ALA A 41 4.39 -9.06 -7.97
N ASP A 42 3.45 -10.01 -8.00
CA ASP A 42 2.19 -9.86 -8.74
C ASP A 42 1.32 -8.72 -8.17
N GLN A 43 1.29 -8.59 -6.85
CA GLN A 43 0.55 -7.52 -6.18
C GLN A 43 1.18 -6.15 -6.42
N PHE A 44 2.50 -6.07 -6.49
CA PHE A 44 3.17 -4.84 -6.94
C PHE A 44 2.83 -4.50 -8.39
N ALA A 45 2.89 -5.48 -9.30
CA ALA A 45 2.56 -5.26 -10.71
C ALA A 45 1.13 -4.75 -10.87
N PHE A 46 0.17 -5.37 -10.18
CA PHE A 46 -1.22 -4.92 -10.14
C PHE A 46 -1.36 -3.47 -9.64
N LEU A 47 -0.75 -3.13 -8.50
CA LEU A 47 -0.87 -1.78 -7.94
C LEU A 47 -0.13 -0.71 -8.77
N ILE A 48 0.93 -1.09 -9.49
CA ILE A 48 1.61 -0.21 -10.45
C ILE A 48 0.66 0.12 -11.61
N GLU A 49 -0.03 -0.89 -12.16
CA GLU A 49 -1.02 -0.66 -13.22
C GLU A 49 -2.19 0.20 -12.74
N GLU A 50 -2.71 -0.07 -11.53
CA GLU A 50 -3.78 0.70 -10.92
C GLU A 50 -3.38 2.17 -10.69
N VAL A 51 -2.15 2.44 -10.23
CA VAL A 51 -1.70 3.82 -10.01
C VAL A 51 -1.46 4.57 -11.33
N ASP A 52 -0.98 3.87 -12.35
CA ASP A 52 -0.70 4.45 -13.68
C ASP A 52 -1.99 4.82 -14.42
N THR A 53 -3.08 4.07 -14.19
CA THR A 53 -4.39 4.29 -14.81
C THR A 53 -5.33 5.16 -13.98
N ALA A 54 -5.01 5.42 -12.71
CA ALA A 54 -5.85 6.19 -11.80
C ALA A 54 -6.09 7.64 -12.31
N PRO A 55 -7.35 8.11 -12.35
CA PRO A 55 -7.64 9.50 -12.65
C PRO A 55 -7.00 10.45 -11.63
N ARG A 56 -6.40 11.54 -12.10
CA ARG A 56 -5.76 12.58 -11.27
C ARG A 56 -6.79 13.51 -10.61
N THR A 57 -7.68 12.90 -9.82
CA THR A 57 -8.76 13.54 -9.07
C THR A 57 -8.76 12.99 -7.65
N LEU A 58 -9.36 13.71 -6.71
CA LEU A 58 -9.51 13.23 -5.34
C LEU A 58 -10.22 11.87 -5.25
N GLN A 59 -11.21 11.64 -6.13
CA GLN A 59 -11.90 10.35 -6.19
C GLN A 59 -11.00 9.22 -6.74
N GLY A 60 -10.19 9.50 -7.75
CA GLY A 60 -9.23 8.54 -8.31
C GLY A 60 -8.15 8.17 -7.29
N LEU A 61 -7.55 9.17 -6.62
CA LEU A 61 -6.61 8.94 -5.53
C LEU A 61 -7.24 8.12 -4.40
N ARG A 62 -8.45 8.45 -3.96
CA ARG A 62 -9.15 7.68 -2.93
C ARG A 62 -9.39 6.23 -3.35
N SER A 63 -9.79 6.00 -4.59
CA SER A 63 -10.08 4.66 -5.10
C SER A 63 -8.80 3.81 -5.15
N PHE A 64 -7.72 4.40 -5.66
CA PHE A 64 -6.40 3.77 -5.67
C PHE A 64 -5.90 3.43 -4.26
N LEU A 65 -5.93 4.37 -3.31
CA LEU A 65 -5.48 4.11 -1.93
C LEU A 65 -6.35 3.05 -1.24
N LYS A 66 -7.64 2.97 -1.56
CA LYS A 66 -8.52 1.91 -1.08
C LYS A 66 -8.10 0.54 -1.62
N ALA A 67 -7.79 0.44 -2.92
CA ALA A 67 -7.27 -0.80 -3.52
C ALA A 67 -5.97 -1.26 -2.86
N THR A 68 -5.01 -0.34 -2.71
CA THR A 68 -3.74 -0.59 -2.01
C THR A 68 -3.96 -1.08 -0.58
N LEU A 69 -4.88 -0.47 0.15
CA LEU A 69 -5.18 -0.86 1.52
C LEU A 69 -5.84 -2.24 1.62
N MET A 70 -6.71 -2.59 0.67
CA MET A 70 -7.30 -3.94 0.60
C MET A 70 -6.23 -5.00 0.36
N VAL A 71 -5.33 -4.77 -0.60
CA VAL A 71 -4.19 -5.66 -0.88
C VAL A 71 -3.31 -5.81 0.36
N PHE A 72 -2.94 -4.71 1.01
CA PHE A 72 -2.12 -4.72 2.23
C PHE A 72 -2.77 -5.50 3.39
N VAL A 73 -4.08 -5.37 3.57
CA VAL A 73 -4.81 -6.03 4.67
C VAL A 73 -4.95 -7.54 4.44
N GLN A 74 -5.12 -7.95 3.18
CA GLN A 74 -5.39 -9.33 2.77
C GLN A 74 -4.11 -10.14 2.54
N ASP A 75 -3.03 -9.49 2.09
CA ASP A 75 -1.78 -10.16 1.70
C ASP A 75 -0.61 -9.78 2.61
N HIS A 76 -0.26 -10.73 3.48
CA HIS A 76 0.87 -10.60 4.39
C HIS A 76 2.24 -10.60 3.70
N THR A 77 2.37 -11.26 2.56
CA THR A 77 3.62 -11.28 1.79
C THR A 77 3.86 -9.92 1.15
N PHE A 78 2.83 -9.33 0.55
CA PHE A 78 2.87 -7.96 0.06
C PHE A 78 3.16 -6.95 1.19
N ALA A 79 2.45 -7.05 2.32
CA ALA A 79 2.69 -6.14 3.45
C ALA A 79 4.14 -6.21 3.95
N SER A 80 4.74 -7.40 4.01
CA SER A 80 6.14 -7.60 4.40
C SER A 80 7.10 -7.01 3.36
N ALA A 81 6.92 -7.36 2.09
CA ALA A 81 7.77 -6.92 0.98
C ALA A 81 7.69 -5.40 0.74
N LEU A 82 6.55 -4.78 1.02
CA LEU A 82 6.37 -3.32 0.96
C LEU A 82 7.16 -2.59 2.05
N ILE A 83 7.28 -3.16 3.24
CA ILE A 83 7.99 -2.54 4.36
C ILE A 83 9.51 -2.78 4.24
N ASN A 84 9.91 -4.02 3.95
CA ASN A 84 11.30 -4.44 3.94
C ASN A 84 11.59 -5.41 2.77
N PRO A 85 11.68 -4.90 1.53
CA PRO A 85 12.04 -5.72 0.37
C PRO A 85 13.51 -6.14 0.44
N VAL A 86 13.81 -7.37 0.04
CA VAL A 86 15.17 -7.95 0.09
C VAL A 86 15.79 -8.21 -1.28
N THR A 87 14.98 -8.26 -2.33
CA THR A 87 15.38 -8.50 -3.71
C THR A 87 15.39 -7.21 -4.53
N ASP A 88 16.30 -7.10 -5.50
CA ASP A 88 16.42 -5.92 -6.38
C ASP A 88 15.16 -5.70 -7.23
N GLU A 89 14.51 -6.78 -7.66
CA GLU A 89 13.27 -6.72 -8.44
C GLU A 89 12.15 -6.04 -7.62
N VAL A 90 11.89 -6.52 -6.41
CA VAL A 90 10.85 -5.95 -5.56
C VAL A 90 11.21 -4.55 -5.07
N GLN A 91 12.49 -4.27 -4.81
CA GLN A 91 12.94 -2.90 -4.54
C GLN A 91 12.62 -1.95 -5.70
N THR A 92 12.85 -2.40 -6.94
CA THR A 92 12.54 -1.64 -8.16
C THR A 92 11.03 -1.43 -8.31
N GLN A 93 10.23 -2.49 -8.14
CA GLN A 93 8.77 -2.41 -8.20
C GLN A 93 8.20 -1.49 -7.12
N ARG A 94 8.69 -1.58 -5.88
CA ARG A 94 8.33 -0.67 -4.79
C ARG A 94 8.68 0.77 -5.13
N GLY A 95 9.85 1.03 -5.72
CA GLY A 95 10.24 2.35 -6.22
C GLY A 95 9.24 2.89 -7.25
N ARG A 96 8.90 2.09 -8.26
CA ARG A 96 7.90 2.43 -9.28
C ARG A 96 6.54 2.75 -8.68
N LEU A 97 6.07 1.93 -7.73
CA LEU A 97 4.81 2.17 -7.04
C LEU A 97 4.83 3.52 -6.29
N LEU A 98 5.90 3.82 -5.55
CA LEU A 98 6.04 5.08 -4.82
C LEU A 98 6.11 6.29 -5.76
N ASP A 99 6.75 6.16 -6.92
CA ASP A 99 6.80 7.21 -7.94
C ASP A 99 5.45 7.44 -8.63
N GLY A 100 4.70 6.37 -8.89
CA GLY A 100 3.32 6.44 -9.37
C GLY A 100 2.42 7.16 -8.37
N ILE A 101 2.51 6.81 -7.08
CA ILE A 101 1.79 7.49 -5.99
C ILE A 101 2.13 8.97 -5.95
N ARG A 102 3.42 9.31 -6.04
CA ARG A 102 3.88 10.70 -6.08
C ARG A 102 3.23 11.46 -7.24
N THR A 103 3.17 10.85 -8.41
CA THR A 103 2.59 11.45 -9.62
C THR A 103 1.10 11.65 -9.48
N LEU A 104 0.38 10.64 -8.98
CA LEU A 104 -1.06 10.71 -8.74
C LEU A 104 -1.43 11.78 -7.71
N VAL A 105 -0.71 11.84 -6.59
CA VAL A 105 -0.91 12.85 -5.54
C VAL A 105 -0.65 14.26 -6.09
N LYS A 106 0.49 14.48 -6.77
CA LYS A 106 0.81 15.78 -7.38
C LYS A 106 -0.25 16.22 -8.40
N GLY A 107 -0.71 15.30 -9.24
CA GLY A 107 -1.75 15.55 -10.22
C GLY A 107 -3.08 15.93 -9.57
N THR A 108 -3.47 15.20 -8.53
CA THR A 108 -4.69 15.46 -7.75
C THR A 108 -4.64 16.81 -7.06
N VAL A 109 -3.53 17.12 -6.39
CA VAL A 109 -3.29 18.42 -5.72
C VAL A 109 -3.45 19.59 -6.69
N ALA A 110 -2.87 19.48 -7.89
CA ALA A 110 -2.97 20.49 -8.92
C ALA A 110 -4.39 20.65 -9.47
N ALA A 111 -5.09 19.54 -9.71
CA ALA A 111 -6.44 19.54 -10.27
C ALA A 111 -7.49 20.08 -9.28
N ASP A 112 -7.41 19.67 -8.02
CA ASP A 112 -8.42 19.97 -6.98
C ASP A 112 -8.05 21.19 -6.11
N ARG A 113 -6.93 21.89 -6.39
CA ARG A 113 -6.41 23.01 -5.57
C ARG A 113 -6.36 22.67 -4.08
N LEU A 114 -5.70 21.55 -3.77
CA LEU A 114 -5.50 21.09 -2.39
C LEU A 114 -4.13 21.54 -1.89
N ALA A 115 -3.95 21.63 -0.58
CA ALA A 115 -2.63 21.73 0.02
C ALA A 115 -2.20 20.33 0.46
N LEU A 116 -1.05 19.84 -0.01
CA LEU A 116 -0.46 18.61 0.51
C LEU A 116 0.39 18.96 1.73
N LEU A 117 0.18 18.27 2.85
CA LEU A 117 1.14 18.32 3.97
C LEU A 117 2.52 17.86 3.48
N ALA A 118 3.61 18.32 4.10
CA ALA A 118 4.98 17.98 3.68
C ALA A 118 5.32 16.50 3.98
N LEU A 119 4.64 15.57 3.32
CA LEU A 119 4.74 14.13 3.44
C LEU A 119 5.34 13.54 2.17
N ALA A 120 6.32 12.65 2.33
CA ALA A 120 6.82 11.85 1.23
C ALA A 120 5.81 10.74 0.87
N PRO A 121 5.85 10.18 -0.36
CA PRO A 121 5.03 9.03 -0.74
C PRO A 121 5.19 7.83 0.21
N SER A 122 6.39 7.63 0.75
CA SER A 122 6.67 6.62 1.77
C SER A 122 5.89 6.85 3.06
N ASP A 123 5.70 8.12 3.48
CA ASP A 123 4.95 8.46 4.69
C ASP A 123 3.47 8.18 4.49
N ILE A 124 2.93 8.49 3.31
CA ILE A 124 1.55 8.14 2.92
C ILE A 124 1.34 6.63 3.01
N MET A 125 2.30 5.83 2.51
CA MET A 125 2.26 4.38 2.62
C MET A 125 2.36 3.92 4.08
N LEU A 126 3.25 4.48 4.90
CA LEU A 126 3.33 4.14 6.32
C LEU A 126 2.03 4.43 7.06
N LEU A 127 1.39 5.57 6.78
CA LEU A 127 0.10 5.94 7.37
C LEU A 127 -1.00 4.96 6.94
N LEU A 128 -1.04 4.57 5.67
CA LEU A 128 -1.96 3.54 5.16
C LEU A 128 -1.72 2.19 5.85
N CYS A 129 -0.46 1.78 6.01
CA CYS A 129 -0.11 0.56 6.75
C CYS A 129 -0.61 0.63 8.20
N GLY A 130 -0.45 1.77 8.87
CA GLY A 130 -0.96 2.00 10.23
C GLY A 130 -2.48 1.90 10.31
N VAL A 131 -3.20 2.48 9.35
CA VAL A 131 -4.67 2.35 9.24
C VAL A 131 -5.07 0.90 8.98
N GLY A 132 -4.41 0.21 8.05
CA GLY A 132 -4.68 -1.20 7.73
C GLY A 132 -4.45 -2.11 8.94
N PHE A 133 -3.36 -1.87 9.68
CA PHE A 133 -3.09 -2.58 10.92
C PHE A 133 -4.18 -2.32 11.97
N ALA A 134 -4.57 -1.06 12.19
CA ALA A 134 -5.63 -0.73 13.14
C ALA A 134 -6.98 -1.36 12.76
N VAL A 135 -7.35 -1.31 11.48
CA VAL A 135 -8.59 -1.91 10.97
C VAL A 135 -8.59 -3.43 11.16
N ARG A 136 -7.47 -4.12 10.96
CA ARG A 136 -7.39 -5.58 11.18
C ARG A 136 -7.62 -6.00 12.64
N HIS A 137 -7.29 -5.15 13.59
CA HIS A 137 -7.35 -5.46 15.03
C HIS A 137 -8.61 -4.92 15.72
N THR A 138 -9.54 -4.32 14.96
CA THR A 138 -10.82 -3.85 15.51
C THR A 138 -11.88 -4.97 15.53
N PRO A 139 -12.83 -4.96 16.47
CA PRO A 139 -13.95 -5.90 16.47
C PRO A 139 -14.81 -5.84 15.20
N ASN A 140 -14.89 -4.67 14.56
CA ASN A 140 -15.71 -4.41 13.38
C ASN A 140 -14.90 -4.48 12.07
N ARG A 141 -13.83 -5.28 12.02
CA ARG A 141 -12.93 -5.35 10.84
C ARG A 141 -13.63 -5.75 9.54
N ASP A 142 -14.78 -6.42 9.65
CA ASP A 142 -15.58 -6.88 8.52
C ASP A 142 -16.58 -5.82 8.02
N ASP A 143 -16.65 -4.65 8.67
CA ASP A 143 -17.44 -3.51 8.22
C ASP A 143 -16.73 -2.77 7.06
N PRO A 144 -17.22 -2.88 5.81
CA PRO A 144 -16.60 -2.19 4.68
C PRO A 144 -16.66 -0.65 4.81
N ALA A 145 -17.63 -0.11 5.56
CA ALA A 145 -17.74 1.32 5.80
C ALA A 145 -16.69 1.84 6.79
N LEU A 146 -16.07 0.96 7.58
CA LEU A 146 -14.98 1.34 8.47
C LEU A 146 -13.76 1.80 7.67
N LEU A 147 -13.36 1.02 6.67
CA LEU A 147 -12.23 1.33 5.80
C LEU A 147 -12.41 2.68 5.12
N ASP A 148 -13.60 2.92 4.57
CA ASP A 148 -13.95 4.17 3.89
C ASP A 148 -13.91 5.39 4.82
N ARG A 149 -14.35 5.25 6.08
CA ARG A 149 -14.29 6.32 7.08
C ARG A 149 -12.86 6.68 7.46
N TYR A 150 -12.02 5.67 7.71
CA TYR A 150 -10.62 5.89 8.11
C TYR A 150 -9.79 6.45 6.96
N LEU A 151 -10.00 5.93 5.75
CA LEU A 151 -9.33 6.45 4.56
C LEU A 151 -9.74 7.90 4.28
N LYS A 152 -11.04 8.22 4.43
CA LYS A 152 -11.52 9.60 4.31
C LYS A 152 -10.85 10.51 5.35
N ALA A 153 -10.84 10.12 6.62
CA ALA A 153 -10.21 10.92 7.68
C ALA A 153 -8.71 11.13 7.44
N LEU A 154 -8.00 10.10 6.95
CA LEU A 154 -6.60 10.21 6.56
C LEU A 154 -6.43 11.22 5.42
N LEU A 155 -7.19 11.08 4.33
CA LEU A 155 -7.11 11.95 3.16
C LEU A 155 -7.45 13.41 3.50
N ASP A 156 -8.52 13.64 4.26
CA ASP A 156 -8.92 14.98 4.70
C ASP A 156 -7.82 15.64 5.56
N GLY A 157 -7.05 14.84 6.31
CA GLY A 157 -5.91 15.30 7.10
C GLY A 157 -4.64 15.59 6.28
N ILE A 158 -4.32 14.76 5.27
CA ILE A 158 -3.09 14.93 4.46
C ILE A 158 -3.26 15.90 3.29
N LEU A 159 -4.49 16.09 2.83
CA LEU A 159 -4.88 16.97 1.73
C LEU A 159 -5.92 18.00 2.21
N PRO A 160 -5.60 18.85 3.18
CA PRO A 160 -6.50 19.93 3.55
C PRO A 160 -6.85 20.77 2.33
N ARG A 161 -8.14 21.08 2.19
CA ARG A 161 -8.56 22.12 1.25
C ARG A 161 -7.83 23.39 1.65
N HIS A 162 -7.33 24.15 0.68
CA HIS A 162 -6.88 25.50 0.96
C HIS A 162 -8.02 26.20 1.72
N ALA A 163 -7.79 26.50 3.00
CA ALA A 163 -8.62 27.47 3.69
C ALA A 163 -8.46 28.72 2.83
N GLY A 164 -9.51 29.07 2.07
CA GLY A 164 -9.53 30.32 1.35
C GLY A 164 -9.09 31.38 2.34
N CYS A 165 -8.12 32.19 1.95
CA CYS A 165 -7.76 33.38 2.69
C CYS A 165 -9.04 34.23 2.78
N GLY A 166 -9.85 33.97 3.81
CA GLY A 166 -10.97 34.78 4.19
C GLY A 166 -10.34 36.07 4.66
N THR A 167 -10.30 37.06 3.77
CA THR A 167 -10.03 38.43 4.14
C THR A 167 -10.91 38.73 5.37
N PRO A 168 -10.35 39.13 6.52
CA PRO A 168 -11.21 39.64 7.58
C PRO A 168 -11.90 40.87 6.99
N ALA A 169 -13.21 40.75 6.79
CA ALA A 169 -14.05 41.88 6.46
C ALA A 169 -13.87 42.88 7.60
N ALA A 170 -13.26 44.02 7.30
CA ALA A 170 -13.17 45.15 8.20
C ALA A 170 -14.61 45.54 8.59
N GLY A 171 -14.99 45.19 9.81
CA GLY A 171 -16.27 45.53 10.41
C GLY A 171 -16.08 46.67 11.40
N HIS A 172 -16.41 47.88 10.92
CA HIS A 172 -16.93 49.07 11.60
C HIS A 172 -16.28 49.53 12.91
#